data_AF-A0A7Y5UKM8-F1
#
_entry.id   AF-A0A7Y5UKM8-F1
#
_cell.length_a   1.000
_cell.length_b   1.000
_cell.length_c   1.000
_cell.angle_alpha   90.00
_cell.angle_beta   90.00
_cell.angle_gamma   90.00
#
_symmetry.space_group_name_H-M   'P 1'
#
loop_
_entity.id
_entity.type
_entity.pdbx_description
1 polymer ?
#
loop_
_entity_poly.entity_id
_entity_poly.type
_entity_poly.pdbx_seq_one_letter_code
_entity_poly.pdbx_strand_id
1 'polypeptide(L)'
;MVEVVKAPIETKIIDEVKPPPPPPPENLPPPPKTAPPPPSFVPPPEVQISNPAPAPTITTTQVAPPPQAPVTIAPPPQAVAPPAPARQAVPAKIDVSTCDKPEYPAAAARAEATGITKIRFTVDAQGKVSSAQVQKSSGSSREHRLLDRAAVDALSQCRFKPGVDEQGKPVGGTTLVDYVWQLD
;
A
#
# COMPACT_ATOMS: atom_id res chain seq x y z
N MET A 1 -32.64 30.60 9.19
CA MET A 1 -33.53 29.45 8.90
C MET A 1 -32.96 28.76 7.67
N VAL A 2 -32.33 27.61 7.83
CA VAL A 2 -31.66 26.88 6.74
C VAL A 2 -32.71 25.95 6.12
N GLU A 3 -33.15 26.29 4.91
CA GLU A 3 -33.98 25.41 4.10
C GLU A 3 -33.12 24.29 3.51
N VAL A 4 -33.42 23.06 3.94
CA VAL A 4 -32.94 21.84 3.31
C VAL A 4 -33.79 21.61 2.06
N VAL A 5 -33.34 22.14 0.93
CA VAL A 5 -33.93 21.79 -0.38
C VAL A 5 -33.27 20.50 -0.87
N LYS A 6 -33.99 19.41 -0.64
CA LYS A 6 -33.80 18.13 -1.32
C LYS A 6 -34.47 18.25 -2.69
N ALA A 7 -33.71 18.19 -3.78
CA ALA A 7 -34.23 17.96 -5.13
C ALA A 7 -33.49 16.78 -5.78
N PRO A 8 -34.19 15.83 -6.43
CA PRO A 8 -33.57 14.71 -7.12
C PRO A 8 -33.10 15.17 -8.52
N ILE A 9 -31.80 15.05 -8.82
CA ILE A 9 -31.35 15.18 -10.20
C ILE A 9 -31.36 13.81 -10.88
N GLU A 10 -32.25 13.75 -11.86
CA GLU A 10 -32.53 12.68 -12.79
C GLU A 10 -31.25 12.20 -13.50
N THR A 11 -31.06 10.87 -13.53
CA THR A 11 -30.13 10.19 -14.43
C THR A 11 -30.46 10.54 -15.88
N LYS A 12 -29.63 11.35 -16.53
CA LYS A 12 -29.67 11.56 -17.98
C LYS A 12 -28.23 11.60 -18.53
N ILE A 13 -27.85 10.48 -19.14
CA ILE A 13 -27.09 10.40 -20.39
C ILE A 13 -25.93 11.40 -20.55
N ILE A 14 -24.71 10.94 -20.25
CA ILE A 14 -23.57 11.18 -21.13
C ILE A 14 -22.93 9.81 -21.33
N ASP A 15 -23.17 9.23 -22.51
CA ASP A 15 -22.35 8.17 -23.08
C ASP A 15 -20.93 8.74 -23.18
N GLU A 16 -20.08 8.35 -22.24
CA GLU A 16 -18.67 8.74 -22.25
C GLU A 16 -18.01 8.00 -23.41
N VAL A 17 -17.94 8.67 -24.56
CA VAL A 17 -17.04 8.30 -25.64
C VAL A 17 -15.63 8.35 -25.09
N LYS A 18 -15.16 7.20 -24.63
CA LYS A 18 -13.78 6.97 -24.24
C LYS A 18 -12.88 7.55 -25.34
N PRO A 19 -12.03 8.55 -25.05
CA PRO A 19 -11.06 9.01 -26.03
C PRO A 19 -10.22 7.81 -26.48
N PRO A 20 -9.98 7.64 -27.79
CA PRO A 20 -9.20 6.50 -28.29
C PRO A 20 -7.84 6.48 -27.58
N PRO A 21 -7.36 5.28 -27.19
CA PRO A 21 -6.11 5.17 -26.45
C PRO A 21 -4.97 5.81 -27.26
N PRO A 22 -4.04 6.52 -26.59
CA PRO A 22 -2.91 7.12 -27.28
C PRO A 22 -2.12 6.05 -28.04
N PRO A 23 -1.60 6.36 -29.24
CA PRO A 23 -0.78 5.41 -29.98
C PRO A 23 0.45 5.02 -29.13
N PRO A 24 0.87 3.75 -29.16
CA PRO A 24 2.08 3.31 -28.47
C PRO A 24 3.30 4.15 -28.90
N PRO A 25 4.24 4.45 -27.99
CA PRO A 25 5.45 5.19 -28.34
C PRO A 25 6.27 4.42 -29.38
N GLU A 26 6.43 5.00 -30.57
CA GLU A 26 7.09 4.42 -31.75
C GLU A 26 8.63 4.44 -31.67
N ASN A 27 9.19 4.49 -30.45
CA ASN A 27 10.63 4.54 -30.27
C ASN A 27 11.13 3.68 -29.11
N LEU A 28 10.62 2.45 -29.04
CA LEU A 28 11.35 1.41 -28.33
C LEU A 28 12.53 0.98 -29.21
N PRO A 29 13.78 1.03 -28.71
CA PRO A 29 14.92 0.50 -29.45
C PRO A 29 14.67 -0.99 -29.75
N PRO A 30 15.01 -1.47 -30.95
CA PRO A 30 14.80 -2.87 -31.29
C PRO A 30 15.56 -3.75 -30.28
N PRO A 31 14.95 -4.87 -29.83
CA PRO A 31 15.64 -5.77 -28.92
C PRO A 31 16.92 -6.29 -29.59
N PRO A 32 18.03 -6.41 -28.84
CA PRO A 32 19.26 -6.97 -29.38
C PRO A 32 18.98 -8.38 -29.92
N LYS A 33 19.32 -8.63 -31.18
CA LYS A 33 19.25 -9.97 -31.77
C LYS A 33 20.26 -10.86 -31.06
N THR A 34 19.79 -11.70 -30.14
CA THR A 34 20.58 -12.76 -29.53
C THR A 34 20.98 -13.73 -30.63
N ALA A 35 22.28 -13.78 -30.95
CA ALA A 35 22.81 -14.86 -31.79
C ALA A 35 22.61 -16.19 -31.06
N PRO A 36 22.21 -17.27 -31.75
CA PRO A 36 22.06 -18.58 -31.10
C PRO A 36 23.42 -19.04 -30.55
N PRO A 37 23.45 -19.69 -29.37
CA PRO A 37 24.67 -20.23 -28.82
C PRO A 37 25.22 -21.32 -29.76
N PRO A 38 26.56 -21.45 -29.87
CA PRO A 38 27.15 -22.50 -30.70
C PRO A 38 26.68 -23.88 -30.20
N PRO A 39 26.46 -24.85 -31.11
CA PRO A 39 26.04 -26.18 -30.72
C PRO A 39 27.10 -26.82 -29.82
N SER A 40 26.65 -27.40 -28.71
CA SER A 40 27.52 -28.15 -27.81
C SER A 40 27.99 -29.42 -28.51
N PHE A 41 29.29 -29.54 -28.73
CA PHE A 41 29.91 -30.75 -29.26
C PHE A 41 30.16 -31.72 -28.11
N VAL A 42 29.48 -32.87 -28.10
CA VAL A 42 29.77 -33.98 -27.18
C VAL A 42 30.67 -34.97 -27.94
N PRO A 43 31.94 -35.15 -27.55
CA PRO A 43 32.77 -36.18 -28.15
C PRO A 43 32.20 -37.57 -27.79
N PRO A 44 32.14 -38.52 -28.74
CA PRO A 44 31.66 -39.86 -28.45
C PRO A 44 32.58 -40.56 -27.45
N PRO A 45 32.03 -41.24 -26.43
CA PRO A 45 32.84 -42.01 -25.50
C PRO A 45 33.43 -43.24 -26.21
N GLU A 46 34.75 -43.42 -26.12
CA GLU A 46 35.40 -44.66 -26.50
C GLU A 46 34.96 -45.79 -25.56
N VAL A 47 34.31 -46.79 -26.13
CA VAL A 47 33.92 -48.03 -25.49
C VAL A 47 35.18 -48.85 -25.19
N GLN A 48 35.61 -48.87 -23.92
CA GLN A 48 36.56 -49.85 -23.40
C GLN A 48 35.76 -51.04 -22.83
N ILE A 49 35.64 -52.09 -23.63
CA ILE A 49 35.13 -53.40 -23.18
C ILE A 49 36.25 -54.07 -22.36
N SER A 50 36.02 -54.32 -21.07
CA SER A 50 36.76 -55.34 -20.32
C SER A 50 35.91 -55.97 -19.21
N ASN A 51 36.08 -57.29 -19.13
CA ASN A 51 35.25 -58.34 -18.54
C ASN A 51 35.15 -58.30 -16.98
N PRO A 52 34.17 -59.02 -16.37
CA PRO A 52 33.90 -59.02 -14.93
C PRO A 52 34.77 -60.02 -14.15
N ALA A 53 35.03 -59.73 -12.86
CA ALA A 53 35.62 -60.67 -11.89
C ALA A 53 34.83 -60.71 -10.56
N PRO A 54 34.63 -61.90 -9.94
CA PRO A 54 33.76 -62.12 -8.78
C PRO A 54 34.37 -61.75 -7.42
N ALA A 55 33.49 -61.46 -6.44
CA ALA A 55 33.80 -61.06 -5.06
C ALA A 55 34.40 -62.18 -4.20
N PRO A 56 35.18 -61.82 -3.15
CA PRO A 56 34.77 -62.22 -1.79
C PRO A 56 35.04 -61.18 -0.66
N THR A 57 34.08 -61.16 0.29
CA THR A 57 34.08 -60.98 1.76
C THR A 57 35.29 -60.37 2.50
N ILE A 58 35.06 -59.53 3.55
CA ILE A 58 35.49 -59.72 4.97
C ILE A 58 35.45 -58.44 5.87
N THR A 59 34.79 -58.63 7.02
CA THR A 59 34.95 -58.05 8.38
C THR A 59 34.55 -56.61 8.73
N THR A 60 33.43 -56.55 9.47
CA THR A 60 33.02 -55.48 10.40
C THR A 60 33.99 -55.36 11.59
N THR A 61 34.53 -54.15 11.80
CA THR A 61 35.07 -53.74 13.12
C THR A 61 34.18 -52.62 13.64
N GLN A 62 33.42 -52.87 14.70
CA GLN A 62 32.64 -51.82 15.38
C GLN A 62 33.57 -51.05 16.32
N VAL A 63 33.79 -49.77 16.05
CA VAL A 63 34.39 -48.84 17.02
C VAL A 63 33.25 -48.21 17.81
N ALA A 64 33.20 -48.47 19.13
CA ALA A 64 32.18 -47.91 20.01
C ALA A 64 32.34 -46.37 20.13
N PRO A 65 31.26 -45.58 19.98
CA PRO A 65 31.29 -44.15 20.24
C PRO A 65 31.44 -43.86 21.75
N PRO A 66 32.17 -42.80 22.16
CA PRO A 66 32.28 -42.41 23.56
C PRO A 66 30.91 -41.95 24.13
N PRO A 67 30.68 -42.11 25.45
CA PRO A 67 29.43 -41.74 26.09
C PRO A 67 29.17 -40.23 25.97
N GLN A 68 28.06 -39.89 25.32
CA GLN A 68 27.58 -38.51 25.19
C GLN A 68 26.98 -38.05 26.53
N ALA A 69 27.44 -36.89 27.02
CA ALA A 69 26.83 -36.21 28.16
C ALA A 69 25.34 -35.92 27.88
N PRO A 70 24.46 -35.95 28.90
CA PRO A 70 23.03 -35.72 28.71
C PRO A 70 22.78 -34.30 28.19
N VAL A 71 22.30 -34.20 26.96
CA VAL A 71 21.76 -32.95 26.41
C VAL A 71 20.40 -32.69 27.05
N THR A 72 20.31 -31.62 27.84
CA THR A 72 19.02 -31.05 28.25
C THR A 72 18.26 -30.62 26.99
N ILE A 73 17.08 -31.20 26.79
CA ILE A 73 16.16 -30.81 25.72
C ILE A 73 15.56 -29.46 26.12
N ALA A 74 16.04 -28.37 25.52
CA ALA A 74 15.35 -27.09 25.59
C ALA A 74 13.98 -27.25 24.89
N PRO A 75 12.88 -26.70 25.45
CA PRO A 75 11.59 -26.70 24.76
C PRO A 75 11.74 -26.02 23.39
N PRO A 76 11.06 -26.52 22.34
CA PRO A 76 11.17 -25.94 21.01
C PRO A 76 10.77 -24.46 21.05
N PRO A 77 11.44 -23.59 20.27
CA PRO A 77 11.03 -22.20 20.15
C PRO A 77 9.59 -22.15 19.67
N GLN A 78 8.72 -21.52 20.46
CA GLN A 78 7.33 -21.29 20.08
C GLN A 78 7.34 -20.53 18.75
N ALA A 79 6.71 -21.10 17.73
CA ALA A 79 6.50 -20.40 16.47
C ALA A 79 5.68 -19.15 16.79
N VAL A 80 6.27 -17.97 16.54
CA VAL A 80 5.55 -16.70 16.60
C VAL A 80 4.44 -16.81 15.56
N ALA A 81 3.18 -16.86 16.01
CA ALA A 81 2.04 -16.86 15.12
C ALA A 81 2.15 -15.66 14.16
N PRO A 82 1.80 -15.81 12.87
CA PRO A 82 1.71 -14.66 11.97
C PRO A 82 0.82 -13.60 12.62
N PRO A 83 1.19 -12.31 12.60
CA PRO A 83 0.32 -11.27 13.12
C PRO A 83 -1.04 -11.40 12.44
N ALA A 84 -2.09 -11.49 13.24
CA ALA A 84 -3.45 -11.60 12.74
C ALA A 84 -3.69 -10.49 11.69
N PRO A 85 -4.40 -10.78 10.58
CA PRO A 85 -4.71 -9.75 9.61
C PRO A 85 -5.43 -8.62 10.35
N ALA A 86 -4.86 -7.41 10.33
CA ALA A 86 -5.42 -6.25 10.98
C ALA A 86 -6.87 -6.10 10.51
N ARG A 87 -7.83 -6.38 11.40
CA ARG A 87 -9.23 -6.20 11.09
C ARG A 87 -9.45 -4.73 10.81
N GLN A 88 -10.08 -4.47 9.68
CA GLN A 88 -10.21 -3.15 9.08
C GLN A 88 -10.78 -2.20 10.12
N ALA A 89 -9.91 -1.34 10.67
CA ALA A 89 -10.31 -0.33 11.64
C ALA A 89 -11.45 0.48 11.02
N VAL A 90 -12.56 0.63 11.75
CA VAL A 90 -13.64 1.51 11.33
C VAL A 90 -13.03 2.88 11.06
N PRO A 91 -13.15 3.43 9.83
CA PRO A 91 -12.48 4.67 9.49
C PRO A 91 -12.97 5.78 10.41
N ALA A 92 -12.04 6.53 10.98
CA ALA A 92 -12.35 7.68 11.82
C ALA A 92 -13.26 8.63 11.03
N LYS A 93 -14.37 9.03 11.66
CA LYS A 93 -15.34 9.95 11.05
C LYS A 93 -15.06 11.36 11.55
N ILE A 94 -15.07 12.31 10.64
CA ILE A 94 -14.97 13.73 10.98
C ILE A 94 -16.30 14.16 11.58
N ASP A 95 -16.25 14.80 12.74
CA ASP A 95 -17.42 15.50 13.25
C ASP A 95 -17.39 16.92 12.70
N VAL A 96 -18.09 17.12 11.57
CA VAL A 96 -18.13 18.40 10.83
C VAL A 96 -18.67 19.54 11.72
N SER A 97 -19.47 19.22 12.74
CA SER A 97 -20.01 20.22 13.68
C SER A 97 -18.92 20.86 14.56
N THR A 98 -17.80 20.19 14.75
CA THR A 98 -16.65 20.70 15.53
C THR A 98 -15.52 21.19 14.65
N CYS A 99 -15.72 21.15 13.33
CA CYS A 99 -14.69 21.42 12.36
C CYS A 99 -15.00 22.71 11.64
N ASP A 100 -14.14 23.70 11.83
CA ASP A 100 -14.26 24.94 11.07
C ASP A 100 -13.91 24.66 9.61
N LYS A 101 -14.71 25.20 8.70
CA LYS A 101 -14.48 25.00 7.27
C LYS A 101 -13.21 25.76 6.92
N PRO A 102 -12.22 25.14 6.25
CA PRO A 102 -10.99 25.83 5.92
C PRO A 102 -11.31 27.08 5.09
N GLU A 103 -10.79 28.21 5.56
CA GLU A 103 -10.97 29.47 4.88
C GLU A 103 -10.23 29.46 3.53
N TYR A 104 -10.89 30.01 2.51
CA TYR A 104 -10.34 30.05 1.17
C TYR A 104 -9.26 31.13 1.08
N PRO A 105 -7.99 30.79 0.79
CA PRO A 105 -6.91 31.77 0.70
C PRO A 105 -7.19 32.81 -0.40
N ALA A 106 -7.13 34.10 -0.07
CA ALA A 106 -7.42 35.19 -1.01
C ALA A 106 -6.53 35.15 -2.29
N ALA A 107 -5.30 34.66 -2.17
CA ALA A 107 -4.40 34.48 -3.32
C ALA A 107 -4.90 33.39 -4.29
N ALA A 108 -5.42 32.28 -3.77
CA ALA A 108 -6.02 31.22 -4.58
C ALA A 108 -7.35 31.69 -5.18
N ALA A 109 -8.12 32.50 -4.43
CA ALA A 109 -9.42 32.99 -4.89
C ALA A 109 -9.27 33.94 -6.08
N ARG A 110 -8.30 34.86 -6.01
CA ARG A 110 -7.96 35.76 -7.12
C ARG A 110 -7.44 35.06 -8.37
N ALA A 111 -6.90 33.85 -8.20
CA ALA A 111 -6.39 33.02 -9.28
C ALA A 111 -7.39 31.96 -9.75
N GLU A 112 -8.62 32.01 -9.24
CA GLU A 112 -9.71 31.10 -9.58
C GLU A 112 -9.35 29.61 -9.39
N ALA A 113 -8.47 29.31 -8.43
CA ALA A 113 -7.87 28.00 -8.27
C ALA A 113 -8.85 27.02 -7.59
N THR A 114 -9.55 26.19 -8.37
CA THR A 114 -10.43 25.14 -7.83
C THR A 114 -9.79 23.76 -7.88
N GLY A 115 -10.37 22.80 -7.15
CA GLY A 115 -9.90 21.42 -7.17
C GLY A 115 -10.34 20.59 -5.97
N ILE A 116 -9.91 19.33 -5.92
CA ILE A 116 -10.20 18.42 -4.81
C ILE A 116 -8.90 18.05 -4.13
N THR A 117 -8.78 18.35 -2.84
CA THR A 117 -7.65 17.91 -2.02
C THR A 117 -8.03 16.64 -1.28
N LYS A 118 -7.33 15.53 -1.54
CA LYS A 118 -7.42 14.32 -0.72
C LYS A 118 -6.35 14.34 0.35
N ILE A 119 -6.77 14.26 1.60
CA ILE A 119 -5.85 14.23 2.73
C ILE A 119 -6.12 13.00 3.57
N ARG A 120 -5.04 12.30 3.90
CA ARG A 120 -5.01 11.16 4.82
C ARG A 120 -4.69 11.68 6.20
N PHE A 121 -5.59 11.47 7.15
CA PHE A 121 -5.35 11.83 8.55
C PHE A 121 -5.30 10.58 9.42
N THR A 122 -4.35 10.57 10.33
CA THR A 122 -4.26 9.60 11.42
C THR A 122 -4.80 10.27 12.67
N VAL A 123 -5.86 9.69 13.21
CA VAL A 123 -6.53 10.15 14.43
C VAL A 123 -6.12 9.24 15.57
N ASP A 124 -5.82 9.77 16.74
CA ASP A 124 -5.53 9.02 17.97
C ASP A 124 -6.82 8.52 18.66
N ALA A 125 -6.68 7.62 19.63
CA ALA A 125 -7.80 7.15 20.47
C ALA A 125 -8.56 8.28 21.19
N GLN A 126 -7.96 9.46 21.34
CA GLN A 126 -8.60 10.64 21.93
C GLN A 126 -9.43 11.48 20.93
N GLY A 127 -9.43 11.11 19.63
CA GLY A 127 -10.09 11.89 18.59
C GLY A 127 -9.32 13.12 18.12
N LYS A 128 -8.02 13.20 18.44
CA LYS A 128 -7.11 14.25 17.95
C LYS A 128 -6.35 13.76 16.73
N VAL A 129 -6.09 14.64 15.77
CA VAL A 129 -5.22 14.32 14.63
C VAL A 129 -3.78 14.23 15.11
N SER A 130 -3.17 13.06 14.90
CA SER A 130 -1.76 12.79 15.15
C SER A 130 -0.89 13.12 13.94
N SER A 131 -1.40 12.83 12.73
CA SER A 131 -0.67 13.06 11.48
C SER A 131 -1.62 13.40 10.33
N ALA A 132 -1.18 14.29 9.45
CA ALA A 132 -1.91 14.75 8.28
C ALA A 132 -0.99 14.67 7.06
N GLN A 133 -1.41 13.94 6.03
CA GLN A 133 -0.63 13.77 4.81
C GLN A 133 -1.50 13.95 3.57
N VAL A 134 -1.13 14.90 2.70
CA VAL A 134 -1.82 15.13 1.43
C VAL A 134 -1.57 13.94 0.51
N GLN A 135 -2.63 13.19 0.19
CA GLN A 135 -2.62 12.06 -0.74
C GLN A 135 -2.77 12.54 -2.18
N LYS A 136 -3.65 13.52 -2.40
CA LYS A 136 -3.84 14.16 -3.70
C LYS A 136 -3.97 15.65 -3.47
N SER A 137 -3.05 16.40 -4.07
CA SER A 137 -3.15 17.85 -4.12
C SER A 137 -4.27 18.27 -5.08
N SER A 138 -4.89 19.41 -4.80
CA SER A 138 -5.89 20.04 -5.66
C SER A 138 -5.33 20.49 -7.02
N GLY A 139 -4.01 20.61 -7.17
CA GLY A 139 -3.32 20.95 -8.43
C GLY A 139 -1.82 21.17 -8.24
N SER A 140 -1.06 21.38 -9.32
CA SER A 140 0.40 21.54 -9.26
C SER A 140 0.89 22.98 -9.07
N SER A 141 -0.02 23.96 -9.16
CA SER A 141 0.29 25.39 -9.08
C SER A 141 0.54 25.83 -7.63
N ARG A 142 1.12 27.03 -7.45
CA ARG A 142 1.43 27.58 -6.13
C ARG A 142 0.15 27.80 -5.30
N GLU A 143 -0.92 28.18 -5.98
CA GLU A 143 -2.25 28.48 -5.45
C GLU A 143 -2.90 27.23 -4.88
N HIS A 144 -2.83 26.11 -5.62
CA HIS A 144 -3.29 24.80 -5.14
C HIS A 144 -2.53 24.33 -3.90
N ARG A 145 -1.23 24.59 -3.80
CA ARG A 145 -0.47 24.29 -2.56
C ARG A 145 -0.95 25.12 -1.37
N LEU A 146 -1.42 26.36 -1.59
CA LEU A 146 -2.01 27.17 -0.54
C LEU A 146 -3.35 26.57 -0.08
N LEU A 147 -4.16 26.06 -1.01
CA LEU A 147 -5.39 25.33 -0.70
C LEU A 147 -5.09 24.07 0.12
N ASP A 148 -4.13 23.25 -0.31
CA ASP A 148 -3.78 22.03 0.41
C ASP A 148 -3.32 22.33 1.84
N ARG A 149 -2.49 23.38 2.01
CA ARG A 149 -2.03 23.83 3.32
C ARG A 149 -3.17 24.31 4.19
N ALA A 150 -4.10 25.11 3.65
CA ALA A 150 -5.26 25.59 4.39
C ALA A 150 -6.18 24.44 4.83
N ALA A 151 -6.39 23.44 3.96
CA ALA A 151 -7.15 22.25 4.31
C ALA A 151 -6.45 21.43 5.41
N VAL A 152 -5.14 21.22 5.32
CA VAL A 152 -4.38 20.51 6.37
C VAL A 152 -4.44 21.24 7.70
N ASP A 153 -4.30 22.57 7.69
CA ASP A 153 -4.33 23.40 8.90
C ASP A 153 -5.69 23.32 9.60
N ALA A 154 -6.79 23.57 8.86
CA ALA A 154 -8.13 23.51 9.42
C ALA A 154 -8.46 22.10 9.95
N LEU A 155 -8.16 21.06 9.17
CA LEU A 155 -8.43 19.69 9.58
C LEU A 155 -7.56 19.25 10.76
N SER A 156 -6.38 19.86 10.96
CA SER A 156 -5.54 19.61 12.15
C SER A 156 -6.14 20.20 13.43
N GLN A 157 -6.95 21.25 13.32
CA GLN A 157 -7.66 21.85 14.45
C GLN A 157 -8.97 21.13 14.78
N CYS A 158 -9.49 20.32 13.86
CA CYS A 158 -10.74 19.58 14.06
C CYS A 158 -10.58 18.39 15.00
N ARG A 159 -11.67 18.08 15.73
CA ARG A 159 -11.79 16.83 16.48
C ARG A 159 -12.52 15.79 15.64
N PHE A 160 -11.99 14.59 15.64
CA PHE A 160 -12.53 13.45 14.90
C PHE A 160 -13.09 12.46 15.91
N LYS A 161 -14.09 11.70 15.52
CA LYS A 161 -14.51 10.53 16.30
C LYS A 161 -13.50 9.40 16.06
N PRO A 162 -12.79 8.93 17.10
CA PRO A 162 -11.86 7.82 16.96
C PRO A 162 -12.63 6.57 16.51
N GLY A 163 -11.92 5.69 15.81
CA GLY A 163 -12.46 4.35 15.53
C GLY A 163 -12.67 3.60 16.84
N VAL A 164 -13.58 2.64 16.84
CA VAL A 164 -13.73 1.69 17.94
C VAL A 164 -13.26 0.32 17.45
N ASP A 165 -12.49 -0.36 18.28
CA ASP A 165 -12.06 -1.74 18.02
C ASP A 165 -13.18 -2.74 18.36
N GLU A 166 -12.99 -4.03 18.04
CA GLU A 166 -13.95 -5.12 18.33
C GLU A 166 -14.29 -5.21 19.84
N GLN A 167 -13.41 -4.70 20.69
CA GLN A 167 -13.56 -4.66 22.15
C GLN A 167 -14.22 -3.37 22.68
N GLY A 168 -14.70 -2.49 21.80
CA GLY A 168 -15.32 -1.20 22.16
C GLY A 168 -14.33 -0.16 22.70
N LYS A 169 -13.02 -0.42 22.60
CA LYS A 169 -11.97 0.53 22.99
C LYS A 169 -11.77 1.56 21.87
N PRO A 170 -11.60 2.85 22.19
CA PRO A 170 -11.25 3.84 21.19
C PRO A 170 -9.84 3.53 20.68
N VAL A 171 -9.71 3.30 19.38
CA VAL A 171 -8.44 3.04 18.71
C VAL A 171 -8.19 4.14 17.71
N GLY A 172 -6.92 4.54 17.60
CA GLY A 172 -6.51 5.46 16.56
C GLY A 172 -6.76 4.85 15.18
N GLY A 173 -7.25 5.66 14.25
CA GLY A 173 -7.64 5.21 12.92
C GLY A 173 -7.07 6.13 11.86
N THR A 174 -6.67 5.56 10.73
CA THR A 174 -6.31 6.36 9.56
C THR A 174 -7.51 6.46 8.62
N THR A 175 -7.90 7.69 8.28
CA THR A 175 -9.04 7.97 7.40
C THR A 175 -8.63 8.88 6.25
N LEU A 176 -9.37 8.81 5.15
CA LEU A 176 -9.18 9.65 3.97
C LEU A 176 -10.35 10.63 3.86
N VAL A 177 -10.01 11.88 3.58
CA VAL A 177 -10.97 12.98 3.48
C VAL A 177 -10.76 13.68 2.16
N ASP A 178 -11.85 13.83 1.41
CA ASP A 178 -11.92 14.63 0.19
C ASP A 178 -12.46 16.01 0.53
N TYR A 179 -11.66 17.06 0.27
CA TYR A 179 -12.10 18.44 0.40
C TYR A 179 -12.24 19.08 -0.99
N VAL A 180 -13.43 19.57 -1.31
CA VAL A 180 -13.73 20.20 -2.59
C VAL A 180 -13.62 21.71 -2.47
N TRP A 181 -12.69 22.31 -3.22
CA TRP A 181 -12.52 23.74 -3.37
C TRP A 181 -13.32 24.23 -4.57
N GLN A 182 -14.37 25.00 -4.29
CA GLN A 182 -15.21 25.65 -5.29
C GLN A 182 -15.28 27.14 -4.99
N LEU A 183 -15.32 27.95 -6.03
CA LEU A 183 -15.69 29.36 -5.95
C LEU A 183 -17.20 29.44 -6.19
N ASP A 184 -17.89 30.24 -5.37
CA ASP A 184 -19.28 30.63 -5.59
C ASP A 184 -19.33 31.92 -6.43
#